data_AF-A0A2V9ZPW8-F1
#
_entry.id   AF-A0A2V9ZPW8-F1
#
_cell.length_a   1.000
_cell.length_b   1.000
_cell.length_c   1.000
_cell.angle_alpha   90.00
_cell.angle_beta   90.00
_cell.angle_gamma   90.00
#
_symmetry.space_group_name_H-M   'P 1'
#
loop_
_entity.id
_entity.type
_entity.pdbx_description
1 polymer ?
#
loop_
_entity_poly.entity_id
_entity_poly.type
_entity_poly.pdbx_seq_one_letter_code
_entity_poly.pdbx_strand_id
1 'polypeptide(L)'
;MGAPFSWSDAAIPVSTACLLGGIVLLSFLGCLLMLRGYARNDVIAPWLSLGLFGLFYAAMVTVGRGSFGLGVALSLSRYISATIFVLIAAVQLGRVVCARRSAQAYLFFVGALCALVTFSSIRAVSIGRQLKEERSHAKLFLELIRYIDPATDRFKEGCLFPLFGPEGYTGWIRTPAESLNELDFFHLASGVTFATPSSPDSGSFDSVDGSGDVLHLRRKDEVTVSGWALRPATRGTAKVVLISYGDQKTFIAATVVTWGGRGSPAALQRDPLYLHGPWMVSFPAKFLPAGDGVLKAWVYDAAGKKFIRLPESGGKKRFHVEAQ
;
A
#
# COMPACT_ATOMS: atom_id res chain seq x y z
N MET A 1 14.79 -13.98 11.01
CA MET A 1 13.89 -15.07 11.43
C MET A 1 12.53 -14.60 11.93
N GLY A 2 12.38 -13.39 12.48
CA GLY A 2 11.07 -12.87 12.91
C GLY A 2 10.15 -12.36 11.79
N ALA A 3 10.69 -12.13 10.59
CA ALA A 3 9.96 -11.51 9.47
C ALA A 3 8.62 -12.18 9.08
N PRO A 4 8.46 -13.53 9.12
CA PRO A 4 7.17 -14.16 8.87
C PRO A 4 6.05 -13.73 9.82
N PHE A 5 6.39 -13.19 11.00
CA PHE A 5 5.45 -12.85 12.07
C PHE A 5 5.11 -11.35 12.16
N SER A 6 5.88 -10.47 11.50
CA SER A 6 5.74 -9.01 11.65
C SER A 6 5.24 -8.27 10.40
N TRP A 7 5.03 -8.97 9.28
CA TRP A 7 4.80 -8.29 8.00
C TRP A 7 3.37 -7.74 7.83
N SER A 8 2.39 -8.30 8.54
CA SER A 8 1.02 -7.81 8.56
C SER A 8 0.86 -6.72 9.63
N ASP A 9 1.17 -5.48 9.26
CA ASP A 9 0.82 -4.22 9.93
C ASP A 9 0.61 -4.32 11.46
N ALA A 10 1.68 -4.06 12.22
CA ALA A 10 1.72 -3.82 13.67
C ALA A 10 0.99 -4.81 14.62
N ALA A 11 0.47 -5.94 14.14
CA ALA A 11 -0.21 -6.94 14.97
C ALA A 11 0.70 -7.52 16.05
N ILE A 12 1.96 -7.74 15.65
CA ILE A 12 3.02 -8.30 16.48
C ILE A 12 4.16 -7.30 16.38
N PRO A 13 4.47 -6.59 17.47
CA PRO A 13 5.62 -5.68 17.52
C PRO A 13 6.89 -6.37 17.01
N VAL A 14 7.78 -5.61 16.38
CA VAL A 14 9.06 -6.13 15.85
C VAL A 14 9.83 -6.90 16.94
N SER A 15 9.79 -6.44 18.19
CA SER A 15 10.36 -7.13 19.34
C SER A 15 9.78 -8.54 19.53
N THR A 16 8.45 -8.67 19.53
CA THR A 16 7.76 -9.96 19.65
C THR A 16 8.03 -10.87 18.46
N ALA A 17 8.11 -10.33 17.26
CA ALA A 17 8.47 -11.10 16.08
C ALA A 17 9.92 -11.61 16.14
N CYS A 18 10.86 -10.80 16.64
CA CYS A 18 12.22 -11.23 16.90
C CYS A 18 12.29 -12.36 17.94
N LEU A 19 11.50 -12.27 19.02
CA LEU A 19 11.39 -13.32 20.02
C LEU A 19 10.88 -14.64 19.40
N LEU A 20 9.79 -14.59 18.63
CA LEU A 20 9.25 -15.75 17.92
C LEU A 20 10.28 -16.36 16.94
N GLY A 21 10.99 -15.51 16.20
CA GLY A 21 12.08 -15.95 15.33
C GLY A 21 13.21 -16.64 16.10
N GLY A 22 13.55 -16.15 17.30
CA GLY A 22 14.50 -16.77 18.21
C GLY A 22 14.03 -18.13 18.72
N ILE A 23 12.74 -18.25 19.09
CA ILE A 23 12.14 -19.52 19.53
C ILE A 23 12.22 -20.57 18.42
N VAL A 24 11.93 -20.21 17.18
CA VAL A 24 12.02 -21.12 16.02
C VAL A 24 13.46 -21.58 15.82
N LEU A 25 14.44 -20.67 15.91
CA LEU A 25 15.85 -20.99 15.77
C LEU A 25 16.34 -21.93 16.88
N LEU A 26 15.99 -21.63 18.13
CA LEU A 26 16.33 -22.46 19.29
C LEU A 26 15.67 -23.84 19.21
N SER A 27 14.43 -23.90 18.72
CA SER A 27 13.71 -25.16 18.50
C SER A 27 14.40 -26.00 17.42
N PHE A 28 14.81 -25.38 16.31
CA PHE A 28 15.59 -26.05 15.26
C PHE A 28 16.92 -26.60 15.81
N LEU A 29 17.71 -25.78 16.52
CA LEU A 29 18.97 -26.22 17.15
C LEU A 29 18.73 -27.33 18.18
N GLY A 30 17.69 -27.20 19.02
CA GLY A 30 17.33 -28.21 20.01
C GLY A 30 17.01 -29.57 19.39
N CYS A 31 16.28 -29.59 18.27
CA CYS A 31 16.05 -30.81 17.51
C CYS A 31 17.36 -31.43 17.01
N LEU A 32 18.30 -30.65 16.50
CA LEU A 32 19.60 -31.16 16.03
C LEU A 32 20.41 -31.79 17.17
N LEU A 33 20.40 -31.17 18.35
CA LEU A 33 21.08 -31.71 19.53
C LEU A 33 20.44 -33.03 20.00
N MET A 34 19.11 -33.11 20.01
CA MET A 34 18.37 -34.32 20.43
C MET A 34 18.47 -35.47 19.41
N LEU A 35 18.68 -35.15 18.13
CA LEU A 35 18.87 -36.12 17.05
C LEU A 35 20.34 -36.53 16.85
N ARG A 36 21.28 -35.98 17.64
CA ARG A 36 22.69 -36.37 17.58
C ARG A 36 22.83 -37.88 17.84
N GLY A 37 23.56 -38.57 16.96
CA GLY A 37 23.78 -40.01 17.03
C GLY A 37 22.60 -40.87 16.55
N TYR A 38 21.59 -40.27 15.91
CA TYR A 38 20.52 -41.03 15.27
C TYR A 38 20.99 -41.62 13.92
N ALA A 39 20.87 -42.93 13.75
CA ALA A 39 21.43 -43.64 12.59
C ALA A 39 20.67 -43.43 11.27
N ARG A 40 19.41 -42.96 11.31
CA ARG A 40 18.57 -42.71 10.12
C ARG A 40 18.79 -41.30 9.56
N ASN A 41 19.98 -41.10 8.98
CA ASN A 41 20.36 -39.85 8.32
C ASN A 41 19.51 -39.57 7.07
N ASP A 42 19.00 -40.61 6.42
CA ASP A 42 18.07 -40.55 5.29
C ASP A 42 16.79 -39.77 5.61
N VAL A 43 16.29 -39.87 6.85
CA VAL A 43 15.06 -39.16 7.29
C VAL A 43 15.36 -37.74 7.74
N ILE A 44 16.55 -37.48 8.30
CA ILE A 44 16.94 -36.17 8.85
C ILE A 44 17.48 -35.22 7.78
N ALA A 45 18.31 -35.74 6.87
CA ALA A 45 19.08 -34.94 5.93
C ALA A 45 18.22 -33.99 5.06
N PRO A 46 17.05 -34.39 4.54
CA PRO A 46 16.21 -33.47 3.75
C PRO A 46 15.77 -32.24 4.54
N TRP A 47 15.35 -32.42 5.80
CA TRP A 47 14.87 -31.34 6.65
C TRP A 47 16.02 -30.47 7.16
N LEU A 48 17.15 -31.08 7.49
CA LEU A 48 18.37 -30.35 7.85
C LEU A 48 18.83 -29.45 6.69
N SER A 49 18.90 -30.01 5.47
CA SER A 49 19.25 -29.26 4.26
C SER A 49 18.31 -28.07 4.04
N LEU A 50 17.00 -28.31 4.15
CA LEU A 50 15.98 -27.27 3.99
C LEU A 50 16.11 -26.15 5.04
N GLY A 51 16.35 -26.49 6.30
CA GLY A 51 16.56 -25.52 7.38
C GLY A 51 17.85 -24.72 7.22
N LEU A 52 18.95 -25.39 6.87
CA LEU A 52 20.24 -24.73 6.61
C LEU A 52 20.17 -23.81 5.39
N PHE A 53 19.50 -24.22 4.32
CA PHE A 53 19.25 -23.35 3.17
C PHE A 53 18.53 -22.07 3.57
N GLY A 54 17.45 -22.17 4.37
CA GLY A 54 16.73 -21.01 4.89
C GLY A 54 17.60 -20.09 5.74
N LEU A 55 18.47 -20.67 6.58
CA LEU A 55 19.43 -19.93 7.41
C LEU A 55 20.48 -19.19 6.57
N PHE A 56 21.15 -19.89 5.64
CA PHE A 56 22.17 -19.30 4.78
C PHE A 56 21.59 -18.23 3.86
N TYR A 57 20.41 -18.46 3.29
CA TYR A 57 19.73 -17.44 2.50
C TYR A 57 19.45 -16.19 3.33
N ALA A 58 18.92 -16.34 4.54
CA ALA A 58 18.65 -15.21 5.43
C ALA A 58 19.92 -14.45 5.78
N ALA A 59 21.03 -15.16 6.07
CA ALA A 59 22.33 -14.55 6.33
C ALA A 59 22.86 -13.79 5.10
N MET A 60 22.82 -14.41 3.91
CA MET A 60 23.25 -13.81 2.65
C MET A 60 22.48 -12.51 2.35
N VAL A 61 21.15 -12.53 2.47
CA VAL A 61 20.32 -11.34 2.25
C VAL A 61 20.58 -10.27 3.31
N THR A 62 20.85 -10.67 4.56
CA THR A 62 21.19 -9.72 5.64
C THR A 62 22.50 -9.00 5.33
N VAL A 63 23.54 -9.74 4.92
CA VAL A 63 24.83 -9.17 4.51
C VAL A 63 24.67 -8.26 3.30
N GLY A 64 23.97 -8.73 2.26
CA GLY A 64 23.75 -7.95 1.03
C GLY A 64 22.92 -6.68 1.23
N ARG A 65 22.21 -6.55 2.35
CA ARG A 65 21.39 -5.37 2.68
C ARG A 65 21.95 -4.51 3.81
N GLY A 66 23.10 -4.85 4.38
CA GLY A 66 23.70 -4.11 5.49
C GLY A 66 23.97 -2.63 5.16
N SER A 67 24.16 -2.29 3.88
CA SER A 67 24.43 -0.92 3.41
C SER A 67 23.20 -0.01 3.32
N PHE A 68 21.97 -0.55 3.29
CA PHE A 68 20.74 0.24 3.11
C PHE A 68 20.11 0.74 4.42
N GLY A 69 20.77 0.50 5.56
CA GLY A 69 20.29 0.87 6.88
C GLY A 69 19.23 -0.10 7.45
N LEU A 70 19.09 -0.08 8.78
CA LEU A 70 18.20 -0.99 9.52
C LEU A 70 16.72 -0.81 9.14
N GLY A 71 16.30 0.42 8.83
CA GLY A 71 14.91 0.73 8.45
C GLY A 71 14.47 0.02 7.16
N VAL A 72 15.33 -0.01 6.14
CA VAL A 72 15.06 -0.69 4.85
C VAL A 72 15.11 -2.20 5.00
N ALA A 73 16.05 -2.71 5.81
CA ALA A 73 16.17 -4.14 6.07
C ALA A 73 14.93 -4.72 6.77
N LEU A 74 14.29 -3.94 7.65
CA LEU A 74 13.09 -4.33 8.38
C LEU A 74 11.79 -4.11 7.57
N SER A 75 11.68 -3.02 6.81
CA SER A 75 10.44 -2.64 6.10
C SER A 75 10.26 -3.29 4.72
N LEU A 76 11.34 -3.54 3.97
CA LEU A 76 11.29 -4.05 2.58
C LEU A 76 11.65 -5.53 2.48
N SER A 77 11.48 -6.26 3.57
CA SER A 77 12.08 -7.58 3.72
C SER A 77 11.42 -8.66 2.86
N ARG A 78 12.22 -9.28 1.98
CA ARG A 78 11.91 -10.54 1.29
C ARG A 78 12.38 -11.77 2.08
N TYR A 79 12.68 -11.65 3.39
CA TYR A 79 13.16 -12.77 4.22
C TYR A 79 12.11 -13.89 4.37
N ILE A 80 10.82 -13.62 4.09
CA ILE A 80 9.70 -14.53 4.34
C ILE A 80 9.85 -15.85 3.56
N SER A 81 10.21 -15.78 2.27
CA SER A 81 10.20 -16.94 1.36
C SER A 81 11.13 -18.05 1.80
N ALA A 82 12.30 -17.71 2.36
CA ALA A 82 13.29 -18.69 2.79
C ALA A 82 13.24 -19.00 4.29
N THR A 83 12.76 -18.07 5.13
CA THR A 83 12.71 -18.31 6.58
C THR A 83 11.59 -19.26 6.99
N ILE A 84 10.53 -19.42 6.16
CA ILE A 84 9.51 -20.46 6.37
C ILE A 84 10.09 -21.88 6.31
N PHE A 85 11.17 -22.09 5.56
CA PHE A 85 11.85 -23.39 5.48
C PHE A 85 12.47 -23.82 6.81
N VAL A 86 12.95 -22.87 7.61
CA VAL A 86 13.46 -23.15 8.96
C VAL A 86 12.35 -23.62 9.88
N LEU A 87 11.16 -23.02 9.78
CA LEU A 87 9.99 -23.45 10.54
C LEU A 87 9.54 -24.86 10.13
N ILE A 88 9.41 -25.11 8.83
CA ILE A 88 9.03 -26.44 8.29
C ILE A 88 10.05 -27.49 8.75
N ALA A 89 11.35 -27.19 8.63
CA ALA A 89 12.41 -28.06 9.09
C ALA A 89 12.33 -28.33 10.60
N ALA A 90 12.11 -27.30 11.41
CA ALA A 90 11.94 -27.46 12.85
C ALA A 90 10.76 -28.39 13.18
N VAL A 91 9.58 -28.16 12.58
CA VAL A 91 8.39 -29.02 12.77
C VAL A 91 8.67 -30.48 12.41
N GLN A 92 9.30 -30.72 11.27
CA GLN A 92 9.53 -32.08 10.77
C GLN A 92 10.61 -32.82 11.55
N LEU A 93 11.72 -32.16 11.89
CA LEU A 93 12.74 -32.73 12.77
C LEU A 93 12.16 -33.00 14.16
N GLY A 94 11.32 -32.09 14.63
CA GLY A 94 10.53 -32.23 15.83
C GLY A 94 9.67 -33.49 15.90
N ARG A 95 8.94 -33.78 14.83
CA ARG A 95 8.16 -35.01 14.69
C ARG A 95 9.05 -36.26 14.85
N VAL A 96 10.25 -36.25 14.28
CA VAL A 96 11.23 -37.35 14.44
C VAL A 96 11.71 -37.46 15.88
N VAL A 97 11.95 -36.35 16.58
CA VAL A 97 12.29 -36.34 18.01
C VAL A 97 11.16 -36.94 18.86
N CYS A 98 9.91 -36.54 18.61
CA CYS A 98 8.75 -37.03 19.35
C CYS A 98 8.48 -38.52 19.13
N ALA A 99 8.76 -39.04 17.94
CA ALA A 99 8.66 -40.48 17.66
C ALA A 99 9.67 -41.31 18.46
N ARG A 100 10.80 -40.71 18.86
CA ARG A 100 11.87 -41.37 19.64
C ARG A 100 11.68 -41.21 21.15
N ARG A 101 11.19 -40.06 21.61
CA ARG A 101 11.06 -39.72 23.03
C ARG A 101 9.74 -38.99 23.22
N SER A 102 8.94 -39.33 24.22
CA SER A 102 7.61 -38.74 24.46
C SER A 102 7.68 -37.25 24.82
N ALA A 103 7.91 -36.42 23.80
CA ALA A 103 8.04 -34.97 23.94
C ALA A 103 6.69 -34.32 23.59
N GLN A 104 5.65 -34.63 24.36
CA GLN A 104 4.31 -34.06 24.17
C GLN A 104 4.31 -32.52 24.27
N ALA A 105 5.12 -31.95 25.16
CA ALA A 105 5.32 -30.51 25.26
C ALA A 105 5.88 -29.90 23.97
N TYR A 106 6.77 -30.60 23.27
CA TYR A 106 7.34 -30.14 22.01
C TYR A 106 6.27 -30.04 20.91
N LEU A 107 5.38 -31.04 20.80
CA LEU A 107 4.26 -31.01 19.85
C LEU A 107 3.29 -29.86 20.15
N PHE A 108 3.06 -29.56 21.43
CA PHE A 108 2.25 -28.40 21.83
C PHE A 108 2.87 -27.08 21.36
N PHE A 109 4.17 -26.86 21.59
CA PHE A 109 4.86 -25.64 21.15
C PHE A 109 4.90 -25.50 19.63
N VAL A 110 5.14 -26.60 18.90
CA VAL A 110 5.10 -26.60 17.44
C VAL A 110 3.69 -26.34 16.91
N GLY A 111 2.67 -26.95 17.51
CA GLY A 111 1.27 -26.69 17.18
C GLY A 111 0.89 -25.23 17.40
N ALA A 112 1.32 -24.64 18.52
CA ALA A 112 1.11 -23.22 18.82
C ALA A 112 1.80 -22.30 17.80
N LEU A 113 3.04 -22.61 17.39
CA LEU A 113 3.76 -21.88 16.35
C LEU A 113 3.04 -21.97 14.99
N CYS A 114 2.57 -23.15 14.60
CA CYS A 114 1.80 -23.35 13.36
C CYS A 114 0.47 -22.58 13.37
N ALA A 115 -0.25 -22.58 14.50
CA ALA A 115 -1.47 -21.80 14.66
C ALA A 115 -1.20 -20.30 14.52
N LEU A 116 -0.11 -19.81 15.13
CA LEU A 116 0.27 -18.40 15.06
C LEU A 116 0.69 -17.97 13.64
N VAL A 117 1.40 -18.83 12.90
CA VAL A 117 1.70 -18.59 11.48
C VAL A 117 0.44 -18.56 10.64
N THR A 118 -0.49 -19.49 10.86
CA THR A 118 -1.76 -19.56 10.13
C THR A 118 -2.59 -18.29 10.38
N PHE A 119 -2.71 -17.87 11.63
CA PHE A 119 -3.38 -16.63 12.01
C PHE A 119 -2.73 -15.40 11.36
N SER A 120 -1.39 -15.30 11.40
CA SER A 120 -0.66 -14.21 10.73
C SER A 120 -0.86 -14.22 9.20
N SER A 121 -0.96 -15.40 8.59
CA SER A 121 -1.15 -15.55 7.14
C SER A 121 -2.53 -15.08 6.70
N ILE A 122 -3.59 -15.39 7.47
CA ILE A 122 -4.96 -14.92 7.17
C ILE A 122 -5.00 -13.39 7.18
N ARG A 123 -4.35 -12.75 8.17
CA ARG A 123 -4.24 -11.28 8.23
C ARG A 123 -3.43 -10.72 7.07
N ALA A 124 -2.32 -11.36 6.71
CA ALA A 124 -1.49 -10.97 5.58
C ALA A 124 -2.25 -11.02 4.24
N VAL A 125 -3.19 -11.96 4.06
CA VAL A 125 -4.05 -12.00 2.86
C VAL A 125 -4.97 -10.79 2.80
N SER A 126 -5.57 -10.39 3.92
CA SER A 126 -6.42 -9.20 3.97
C SER A 126 -5.65 -7.93 3.62
N ILE A 127 -4.46 -7.76 4.20
CA ILE A 127 -3.57 -6.62 3.92
C ILE A 127 -3.08 -6.68 2.48
N GLY A 128 -2.70 -7.86 1.99
CA GLY A 128 -2.29 -8.05 0.61
C GLY A 128 -3.39 -7.66 -0.37
N ARG A 129 -4.66 -7.90 -0.02
CA ARG A 129 -5.81 -7.43 -0.81
C ARG A 129 -5.93 -5.91 -0.80
N GLN A 130 -5.84 -5.27 0.36
CA GLN A 130 -5.87 -3.81 0.48
C GLN A 130 -4.71 -3.16 -0.29
N LEU A 131 -3.47 -3.62 -0.08
CA LEU A 131 -2.29 -3.13 -0.81
C LEU A 131 -2.39 -3.36 -2.32
N LYS A 132 -3.02 -4.46 -2.74
CA LYS A 132 -3.28 -4.71 -4.17
C LYS A 132 -4.25 -3.68 -4.73
N GLU A 133 -5.32 -3.36 -3.99
CA GLU A 133 -6.28 -2.32 -4.38
C GLU A 133 -5.59 -0.94 -4.42
N GLU A 134 -4.89 -0.54 -3.37
CA GLU A 134 -4.12 0.72 -3.31
C GLU A 134 -3.09 0.85 -4.43
N ARG A 135 -2.30 -0.19 -4.71
CA ARG A 135 -1.33 -0.19 -5.81
C ARG A 135 -1.97 -0.18 -7.18
N SER A 136 -3.14 -0.82 -7.34
CA SER A 136 -3.88 -0.75 -8.59
C SER A 136 -4.35 0.67 -8.90
N HIS A 137 -4.77 1.42 -7.88
CA HIS A 137 -5.10 2.84 -8.01
C HIS A 137 -3.86 3.69 -8.27
N ALA A 138 -2.78 3.45 -7.50
CA ALA A 138 -1.56 4.22 -7.64
C ALA A 138 -0.83 4.00 -8.97
N LYS A 139 -1.05 2.87 -9.65
CA LYS A 139 -0.59 2.67 -11.05
C LYS A 139 -1.09 3.77 -11.99
N LEU A 140 -2.31 4.27 -11.79
CA LEU A 140 -2.88 5.36 -12.60
C LEU A 140 -2.20 6.68 -12.28
N PHE A 141 -1.88 6.90 -11.00
CA PHE A 141 -1.11 8.08 -10.58
C PHE A 141 0.30 8.05 -11.15
N LEU A 142 0.89 6.86 -11.34
CA LEU A 142 2.18 6.71 -12.01
C LEU A 142 2.12 7.09 -13.49
N GLU A 143 1.04 6.76 -14.21
CA GLU A 143 0.81 7.22 -15.59
C GLU A 143 0.73 8.77 -15.65
N LEU A 144 0.10 9.37 -14.64
CA LEU A 144 -0.12 10.80 -14.52
C LEU A 144 1.02 11.55 -13.80
N ILE A 145 2.16 10.90 -13.54
CA ILE A 145 3.19 11.43 -12.63
C ILE A 145 3.70 12.82 -13.00
N ARG A 146 3.73 13.16 -14.30
CA ARG A 146 4.15 14.46 -14.83
C ARG A 146 3.20 15.61 -14.44
N TYR A 147 1.96 15.29 -14.08
CA TYR A 147 0.95 16.25 -13.64
C TYR A 147 0.75 16.24 -12.12
N ILE A 148 1.47 15.40 -11.37
CA ILE A 148 1.40 15.38 -9.90
C ILE A 148 2.49 16.31 -9.36
N ASP A 149 2.12 17.20 -8.45
CA ASP A 149 3.03 18.16 -7.81
C ASP A 149 4.18 17.43 -7.07
N PRO A 150 5.45 17.60 -7.50
CA PRO A 150 6.59 16.96 -6.86
C PRO A 150 6.77 17.31 -5.38
N ALA A 151 6.23 18.45 -4.91
CA ALA A 151 6.28 18.82 -3.51
C ALA A 151 5.54 17.83 -2.61
N THR A 152 4.51 17.15 -3.15
CA THR A 152 3.69 16.18 -2.41
C THR A 152 4.39 14.85 -2.21
N ASP A 153 5.39 14.52 -3.04
CA ASP A 153 6.04 13.21 -3.02
C ASP A 153 6.54 12.88 -1.62
N ARG A 154 7.19 13.82 -0.93
CA ARG A 154 7.90 13.60 0.34
C ARG A 154 7.00 13.17 1.50
N PHE A 155 5.68 13.22 1.33
CA PHE A 155 4.71 13.04 2.39
C PHE A 155 3.92 11.75 2.22
N LYS A 156 3.51 11.15 3.35
CA LYS A 156 2.68 9.94 3.37
C LYS A 156 1.32 10.12 2.71
N GLU A 157 0.81 11.35 2.73
CA GLU A 157 -0.48 11.72 2.14
C GLU A 157 -0.40 11.97 0.62
N GLY A 158 0.79 11.89 0.01
CA GLY A 158 0.98 12.08 -1.41
C GLY A 158 0.46 10.90 -2.26
N CYS A 159 0.02 11.19 -3.49
CA CYS A 159 -0.59 10.21 -4.39
C CYS A 159 0.32 8.99 -4.68
N LEU A 160 1.63 9.18 -4.70
CA LEU A 160 2.61 8.14 -5.08
C LEU A 160 3.03 7.26 -3.90
N PHE A 161 2.68 7.62 -2.67
CA PHE A 161 3.11 6.91 -1.46
C PHE A 161 2.75 5.41 -1.45
N PRO A 162 1.56 4.96 -1.91
CA PRO A 162 1.22 3.54 -1.94
C PRO A 162 2.12 2.68 -2.85
N LEU A 163 2.81 3.28 -3.83
CA LEU A 163 3.79 2.58 -4.67
C LEU A 163 5.16 2.47 -3.98
N PHE A 164 5.51 3.45 -3.15
CA PHE A 164 6.82 3.55 -2.52
C PHE A 164 6.71 4.15 -1.11
N GLY A 165 6.32 3.31 -0.15
CA GLY A 165 6.02 3.72 1.23
C GLY A 165 7.17 4.23 2.14
N PRO A 166 8.47 4.19 1.77
CA PRO A 166 9.49 4.91 2.52
C PRO A 166 9.34 6.43 2.35
N GLU A 167 8.92 7.11 3.43
CA GLU A 167 8.76 8.56 3.49
C GLU A 167 10.08 9.27 3.10
N GLY A 168 9.98 10.30 2.24
CA GLY A 168 11.14 11.01 1.69
C GLY A 168 11.80 10.37 0.47
N TYR A 169 11.48 9.13 0.11
CA TYR A 169 12.08 8.42 -1.04
C TYR A 169 11.12 8.18 -2.21
N THR A 170 9.83 8.43 -2.03
CA THR A 170 8.77 8.45 -3.06
C THR A 170 9.17 9.19 -4.34
N GLY A 171 9.86 10.33 -4.24
CA GLY A 171 10.31 11.09 -5.42
C GLY A 171 11.30 10.33 -6.32
N TRP A 172 11.92 9.27 -5.81
CA TRP A 172 12.84 8.42 -6.57
C TRP A 172 12.12 7.56 -7.60
N ILE A 173 10.78 7.50 -7.59
CA ILE A 173 10.02 6.78 -8.62
C ILE A 173 9.95 7.55 -9.94
N ARG A 174 10.18 8.86 -9.93
CA ARG A 174 10.08 9.72 -11.12
C ARG A 174 11.14 9.37 -12.17
N THR A 175 12.42 9.35 -11.79
CA THR A 175 13.51 9.08 -12.73
C THR A 175 13.40 7.69 -13.39
N PRO A 176 13.17 6.59 -12.64
CA PRO A 176 12.94 5.28 -13.25
C PRO A 176 11.68 5.25 -14.13
N ALA A 177 10.60 5.94 -13.76
CA ALA A 177 9.40 6.00 -14.60
C ALA A 177 9.67 6.70 -15.93
N GLU A 178 10.44 7.79 -15.92
CA GLU A 178 10.85 8.49 -17.14
C GLU A 178 11.78 7.62 -18.00
N SER A 179 12.79 6.97 -17.41
CA SER A 179 13.66 6.04 -18.15
C SER A 179 12.88 4.86 -18.76
N LEU A 180 11.91 4.30 -18.03
CA LEU A 180 11.05 3.25 -18.57
C LEU A 180 10.16 3.75 -19.70
N ASN A 181 9.79 5.03 -19.69
CA ASN A 181 9.05 5.66 -20.77
C ASN A 181 9.90 5.93 -22.01
N GLU A 182 11.14 6.34 -21.85
CA GLU A 182 12.09 6.49 -22.95
C GLU A 182 12.41 5.14 -23.62
N LEU A 183 12.42 4.06 -22.84
CA LEU A 183 12.66 2.69 -23.31
C LEU A 183 11.40 1.97 -23.81
N ASP A 184 10.26 2.65 -23.89
CA ASP A 184 8.96 2.11 -24.33
C ASP A 184 8.43 0.93 -23.48
N PHE A 185 8.91 0.80 -22.23
CA PHE A 185 8.43 -0.19 -21.26
C PHE A 185 7.27 0.33 -20.41
N PHE A 186 7.04 1.64 -20.39
CA PHE A 186 5.99 2.28 -19.62
C PHE A 186 5.47 3.54 -20.33
N HIS A 187 4.17 3.76 -20.42
CA HIS A 187 3.65 4.95 -21.09
C HIS A 187 3.24 6.01 -20.08
N LEU A 188 3.93 7.15 -20.10
CA LEU A 188 3.54 8.33 -19.33
C LEU A 188 2.58 9.21 -20.12
N ALA A 189 1.54 9.67 -19.45
CA ALA A 189 0.60 10.61 -20.04
C ALA A 189 1.35 11.90 -20.44
N SER A 190 1.19 12.29 -21.70
CA SER A 190 1.83 13.47 -22.29
C SER A 190 0.86 14.17 -23.23
N GLY A 191 0.97 15.50 -23.33
CA GLY A 191 0.08 16.31 -24.15
C GLY A 191 -1.39 16.28 -23.71
N VAL A 192 -1.65 16.06 -22.41
CA VAL A 192 -3.02 15.99 -21.88
C VAL A 192 -3.61 17.40 -21.84
N THR A 193 -4.80 17.56 -22.42
CA THR A 193 -5.47 18.86 -22.50
C THR A 193 -6.34 19.11 -21.28
N PHE A 194 -6.45 20.37 -20.84
CA PHE A 194 -7.34 20.77 -19.74
C PHE A 194 -8.61 21.34 -20.35
N ALA A 195 -9.72 20.63 -20.20
CA ALA A 195 -11.01 20.99 -20.75
C ALA A 195 -11.91 21.60 -19.66
N THR A 196 -12.62 22.67 -20.03
CA THR A 196 -13.75 23.17 -19.24
C THR A 196 -14.91 22.16 -19.25
N PRO A 197 -15.81 22.20 -18.26
CA PRO A 197 -16.92 21.26 -18.19
C PRO A 197 -17.78 21.40 -19.45
N SER A 198 -17.83 20.37 -20.28
CA SER A 198 -18.63 20.38 -21.52
C SER A 198 -20.04 19.84 -21.33
N SER A 199 -20.30 19.13 -20.22
CA SER A 199 -21.64 18.67 -19.81
C SER A 199 -21.69 18.46 -18.28
N PRO A 200 -22.79 18.84 -17.59
CA PRO A 200 -23.03 18.54 -16.18
C PRO A 200 -23.06 17.03 -15.86
N ASP A 201 -23.17 16.16 -16.87
CA ASP A 201 -23.22 14.71 -16.69
C ASP A 201 -21.89 14.09 -16.23
N SER A 202 -20.78 14.85 -16.27
CA SER A 202 -19.44 14.34 -15.96
C SER A 202 -19.20 14.13 -14.47
N GLY A 203 -19.89 14.86 -13.60
CA GLY A 203 -19.68 14.84 -12.16
C GLY A 203 -20.05 16.14 -11.46
N SER A 204 -19.77 16.20 -10.16
CA SER A 204 -19.89 17.40 -9.33
C SER A 204 -18.82 17.42 -8.24
N PHE A 205 -18.39 18.63 -7.87
CA PHE A 205 -17.59 18.91 -6.70
C PHE A 205 -18.48 19.55 -5.62
N ASP A 206 -18.89 18.75 -4.65
CA ASP A 206 -19.99 19.06 -3.74
C ASP A 206 -19.53 19.76 -2.46
N SER A 207 -18.62 19.14 -1.71
CA SER A 207 -18.25 19.65 -0.40
C SER A 207 -16.75 19.79 -0.22
N VAL A 208 -16.39 20.80 0.58
CA VAL A 208 -15.12 20.92 1.28
C VAL A 208 -15.51 20.96 2.75
N ASP A 209 -14.82 20.23 3.62
CA ASP A 209 -15.10 20.26 5.07
C ASP A 209 -15.05 21.71 5.57
N GLY A 210 -16.14 22.20 6.16
CA GLY A 210 -16.29 23.58 6.64
C GLY A 210 -17.54 24.26 6.09
N SER A 211 -18.49 24.61 6.95
CA SER A 211 -19.68 25.36 6.57
C SER A 211 -19.34 26.85 6.40
N GLY A 212 -19.00 27.28 5.18
CA GLY A 212 -18.74 28.68 4.87
C GLY A 212 -18.29 28.91 3.42
N ASP A 213 -18.32 30.17 2.98
CA ASP A 213 -17.89 30.58 1.63
C ASP A 213 -16.36 30.49 1.41
N VAL A 214 -15.58 30.52 2.50
CA VAL A 214 -14.11 30.41 2.49
C VAL A 214 -13.64 29.52 3.64
N LEU A 215 -12.78 28.55 3.33
CA LEU A 215 -12.18 27.68 4.32
C LEU A 215 -10.92 28.31 4.94
N HIS A 216 -10.97 28.67 6.22
CA HIS A 216 -9.79 29.15 6.95
C HIS A 216 -8.99 27.95 7.49
N LEU A 217 -7.73 27.83 7.04
CA LEU A 217 -6.87 26.69 7.29
C LEU A 217 -5.55 27.11 7.94
N ARG A 218 -5.11 26.35 8.93
CA ARG A 218 -3.72 26.36 9.39
C ARG A 218 -2.94 25.30 8.63
N ARG A 219 -1.62 25.48 8.51
CA ARG A 219 -0.73 24.54 7.80
C ARG A 219 -0.81 23.08 8.26
N LYS A 220 -1.18 22.85 9.51
CA LYS A 220 -1.32 21.51 10.12
C LYS A 220 -2.71 20.88 9.94
N ASP A 221 -3.69 21.65 9.48
CA ASP A 221 -5.06 21.17 9.33
C ASP A 221 -5.15 20.23 8.11
N GLU A 222 -6.16 19.37 8.11
CA GLU A 222 -6.48 18.46 7.01
C GLU A 222 -7.69 19.00 6.25
N VAL A 223 -7.68 18.84 4.94
CA VAL A 223 -8.74 19.29 4.04
C VAL A 223 -9.38 18.06 3.41
N THR A 224 -10.65 17.81 3.71
CA THR A 224 -11.43 16.79 3.00
C THR A 224 -12.30 17.44 1.95
N VAL A 225 -12.29 16.86 0.75
CA VAL A 225 -13.14 17.28 -0.35
C VAL A 225 -13.88 16.08 -0.92
N SER A 226 -15.12 16.28 -1.36
CA SER A 226 -15.95 15.21 -1.89
C SER A 226 -16.89 15.64 -2.99
N GLY A 227 -17.39 14.66 -3.72
CA GLY A 227 -18.41 14.83 -4.74
C GLY A 227 -18.76 13.52 -5.42
N TRP A 228 -19.25 13.60 -6.65
CA TRP A 228 -19.51 12.43 -7.48
C TRP A 228 -18.96 12.62 -8.90
N ALA A 229 -18.73 11.53 -9.61
CA ALA A 229 -18.35 11.56 -11.02
C ALA A 229 -18.99 10.41 -11.78
N LEU A 230 -19.18 10.60 -13.09
CA LEU A 230 -19.74 9.58 -13.97
C LEU A 230 -18.86 8.34 -13.93
N ARG A 231 -19.44 7.18 -13.66
CA ARG A 231 -18.84 5.86 -13.66
C ARG A 231 -18.36 5.50 -15.07
N PRO A 232 -17.28 4.74 -15.22
CA PRO A 232 -16.85 4.28 -16.53
C PRO A 232 -17.81 3.20 -17.06
N ALA A 233 -18.18 3.30 -18.33
CA ALA A 233 -19.09 2.35 -18.98
C ALA A 233 -18.45 0.96 -19.20
N THR A 234 -17.12 0.88 -19.16
CA THR A 234 -16.33 -0.35 -19.37
C THR A 234 -15.40 -0.62 -18.19
N ARG A 235 -15.27 -1.90 -17.81
CA ARG A 235 -14.23 -2.37 -16.89
C ARG A 235 -12.86 -2.13 -17.53
N GLY A 236 -12.17 -1.06 -17.13
CA GLY A 236 -10.82 -0.77 -17.62
C GLY A 236 -10.43 0.71 -17.65
N THR A 237 -11.39 1.63 -17.63
CA THR A 237 -11.11 3.06 -17.49
C THR A 237 -11.30 3.47 -16.04
N ALA A 238 -10.22 3.53 -15.26
CA ALA A 238 -10.34 4.02 -13.90
C ALA A 238 -10.45 5.55 -13.91
N LYS A 239 -11.61 6.07 -13.54
CA LYS A 239 -11.85 7.52 -13.48
C LYS A 239 -11.31 8.02 -12.15
N VAL A 240 -10.07 8.48 -12.22
CA VAL A 240 -9.41 9.19 -11.13
C VAL A 240 -9.97 10.60 -11.06
N VAL A 241 -10.22 11.08 -9.84
CA VAL A 241 -10.43 12.49 -9.53
C VAL A 241 -9.13 13.07 -9.00
N LEU A 242 -8.68 14.17 -9.58
CA LEU A 242 -7.49 14.90 -9.17
C LEU A 242 -7.88 16.30 -8.67
N ILE A 243 -7.19 16.74 -7.62
CA ILE A 243 -7.40 18.04 -6.98
C ILE A 243 -6.23 18.94 -7.30
N SER A 244 -6.55 20.17 -7.71
CA SER A 244 -5.60 21.25 -7.97
C SER A 244 -6.08 22.52 -7.28
N TYR A 245 -5.26 23.56 -7.29
CA TYR A 245 -5.63 24.88 -6.81
C TYR A 245 -5.29 25.97 -7.83
N GLY A 246 -6.05 27.07 -7.79
CA GLY A 246 -5.86 28.20 -8.69
C GLY A 246 -5.89 27.76 -10.16
N ASP A 247 -4.99 28.30 -10.98
CA ASP A 247 -4.84 27.93 -12.40
C ASP A 247 -3.68 26.97 -12.65
N GLN A 248 -3.21 26.28 -11.61
CA GLN A 248 -2.15 25.29 -11.78
C GLN A 248 -2.62 24.08 -12.58
N LYS A 249 -1.69 23.55 -13.39
CA LYS A 249 -1.87 22.33 -14.19
C LYS A 249 -1.25 21.11 -13.52
N THR A 250 -1.03 21.21 -12.21
CA THR A 250 -0.48 20.18 -11.34
C THR A 250 -1.47 19.84 -10.24
N PHE A 251 -1.44 18.58 -9.80
CA PHE A 251 -2.38 18.04 -8.84
C PHE A 251 -1.69 17.72 -7.53
N ILE A 252 -2.35 18.10 -6.43
CA ILE A 252 -1.84 17.94 -5.06
C ILE A 252 -2.43 16.71 -4.35
N ALA A 253 -3.55 16.21 -4.84
CA ALA A 253 -4.22 15.03 -4.30
C ALA A 253 -4.98 14.31 -5.42
N ALA A 254 -5.18 13.02 -5.25
CA ALA A 254 -5.94 12.20 -6.19
C ALA A 254 -6.66 11.06 -5.47
N THR A 255 -7.80 10.66 -6.00
CA THR A 255 -8.59 9.54 -5.50
C THR A 255 -9.27 8.83 -6.66
N VAL A 256 -9.72 7.60 -6.42
CA VAL A 256 -10.53 6.87 -7.39
C VAL A 256 -12.00 7.03 -7.06
N VAL A 257 -12.83 7.07 -8.11
CA VAL A 257 -14.28 7.01 -7.96
C VAL A 257 -14.67 5.64 -7.41
N THR A 258 -15.31 5.61 -6.24
CA THR A 258 -15.61 4.37 -5.53
C THR A 258 -16.84 3.65 -6.09
N TRP A 259 -16.83 2.32 -6.03
CA TRP A 259 -18.03 1.51 -6.28
C TRP A 259 -18.83 1.46 -4.98
N GLY A 260 -20.09 1.92 -5.01
CA GLY A 260 -21.08 1.93 -3.93
C GLY A 260 -20.55 1.50 -2.55
N GLY A 261 -20.27 2.47 -1.68
CA GLY A 261 -19.84 2.21 -0.31
C GLY A 261 -20.77 1.21 0.38
N ARG A 262 -20.20 0.27 1.14
CA ARG A 262 -20.99 -0.59 2.03
C ARG A 262 -21.82 0.32 2.94
N GLY A 263 -23.14 0.25 2.79
CA GLY A 263 -24.09 1.04 3.58
C GLY A 263 -24.94 2.03 2.79
N SER A 264 -24.73 2.23 1.48
CA SER A 264 -25.69 2.99 0.68
C SER A 264 -26.90 2.12 0.31
N PRO A 265 -28.15 2.53 0.62
CA PRO A 265 -29.37 1.85 0.19
C PRO A 265 -29.47 1.65 -1.34
N ALA A 266 -28.66 2.39 -2.11
CA ALA A 266 -28.59 2.32 -3.57
C ALA A 266 -27.91 1.06 -4.12
N ALA A 267 -27.15 0.30 -3.32
CA ALA A 267 -26.48 -0.92 -3.78
C ALA A 267 -27.45 -2.07 -4.12
N LEU A 268 -28.73 -1.95 -3.73
CA LEU A 268 -29.77 -2.96 -3.94
C LEU A 268 -30.60 -2.77 -5.21
N GLN A 269 -30.48 -1.63 -5.91
CA GLN A 269 -31.36 -1.29 -7.03
C GLN A 269 -30.58 -1.25 -8.35
N ARG A 270 -30.83 -2.23 -9.23
CA ARG A 270 -30.25 -2.32 -10.60
C ARG A 270 -30.89 -1.29 -11.53
N ASP A 271 -30.77 -0.01 -11.23
CA ASP A 271 -31.25 1.07 -12.10
C ASP A 271 -30.10 1.53 -13.04
N PRO A 272 -30.30 1.62 -14.37
CA PRO A 272 -29.31 2.17 -15.31
C PRO A 272 -28.87 3.61 -15.00
N LEU A 273 -29.63 4.36 -14.19
CA LEU A 273 -29.31 5.71 -13.73
C LEU A 273 -28.27 5.76 -12.59
N TYR A 274 -27.87 4.62 -12.00
CA TYR A 274 -26.76 4.55 -11.01
C TYR A 274 -25.38 4.52 -11.67
N LEU A 275 -25.18 5.36 -12.68
CA LEU A 275 -23.91 5.59 -13.36
C LEU A 275 -23.02 6.60 -12.62
N HIS A 276 -23.29 6.96 -11.37
CA HIS A 276 -22.48 7.92 -10.63
C HIS A 276 -21.82 7.24 -9.42
N GLY A 277 -20.52 7.47 -9.23
CA GLY A 277 -19.78 6.97 -8.08
C GLY A 277 -19.34 8.13 -7.18
N PRO A 278 -19.49 8.02 -5.86
CA PRO A 278 -18.97 9.02 -4.94
C PRO A 278 -17.44 8.94 -4.88
N TRP A 279 -16.82 10.09 -4.63
CA TRP A 279 -15.40 10.20 -4.36
C TRP A 279 -15.18 11.13 -3.18
N MET A 280 -14.14 10.84 -2.42
CA MET A 280 -13.67 11.64 -1.30
C MET A 280 -12.16 11.54 -1.24
N VAL A 281 -11.50 12.65 -0.94
CA VAL A 281 -10.06 12.69 -0.71
C VAL A 281 -9.75 13.69 0.39
N SER A 282 -8.85 13.29 1.27
CA SER A 282 -8.31 14.15 2.32
C SER A 282 -6.83 14.40 2.05
N PHE A 283 -6.38 15.62 2.26
CA PHE A 283 -4.98 16.00 2.09
C PHE A 283 -4.61 17.12 3.08
N PRO A 284 -3.34 17.20 3.50
CA PRO A 284 -2.92 18.22 4.45
C PRO A 284 -2.88 19.61 3.81
N ALA A 285 -3.31 20.63 4.55
CA ALA A 285 -3.31 22.03 4.12
C ALA A 285 -1.91 22.55 3.75
N LYS A 286 -0.85 21.90 4.22
CA LYS A 286 0.55 22.17 3.81
C LYS A 286 0.78 22.03 2.30
N PHE A 287 -0.06 21.29 1.57
CA PHE A 287 0.01 21.16 0.11
C PHE A 287 -0.54 22.40 -0.63
N LEU A 288 -1.25 23.28 0.07
CA LEU A 288 -1.79 24.51 -0.49
C LEU A 288 -0.80 25.68 -0.31
N PRO A 289 -0.81 26.68 -1.19
CA PRO A 289 -0.03 27.90 -0.99
C PRO A 289 -0.57 28.70 0.22
N ALA A 290 0.26 29.58 0.78
CA ALA A 290 -0.20 30.53 1.80
C ALA A 290 -1.13 31.58 1.15
N GLY A 291 -2.11 32.08 1.92
CA GLY A 291 -3.08 33.06 1.47
C GLY A 291 -4.31 32.43 0.80
N ASP A 292 -5.00 33.24 0.00
CA ASP A 292 -6.28 32.88 -0.62
C ASP A 292 -6.10 32.04 -1.89
N GLY A 293 -7.00 31.07 -2.08
CA GLY A 293 -7.04 30.28 -3.31
C GLY A 293 -8.39 29.62 -3.55
N VAL A 294 -8.49 28.90 -4.67
CA VAL A 294 -9.68 28.16 -5.07
C VAL A 294 -9.29 26.74 -5.42
N LEU A 295 -9.96 25.75 -4.82
CA LEU A 295 -9.82 24.34 -5.15
C LEU A 295 -10.60 24.02 -6.42
N LYS A 296 -10.02 23.16 -7.25
CA LYS A 296 -10.66 22.63 -8.46
C LYS A 296 -10.47 21.12 -8.50
N ALA A 297 -11.56 20.41 -8.82
CA ALA A 297 -11.55 18.97 -9.05
C ALA A 297 -11.63 18.64 -10.54
N TRP A 298 -10.92 17.60 -10.95
CA TRP A 298 -10.78 17.20 -12.35
C TRP A 298 -10.92 15.69 -12.48
N VAL A 299 -11.54 15.23 -13.55
CA VAL A 299 -11.57 13.80 -13.93
C VAL A 299 -10.60 13.59 -15.08
N TYR A 300 -9.77 12.55 -15.00
CA TYR A 300 -8.92 12.13 -16.11
C TYR A 300 -9.68 11.20 -17.06
N ASP A 301 -9.78 11.60 -18.32
CA ASP A 301 -10.24 10.77 -19.44
C ASP A 301 -9.02 10.31 -20.24
N ALA A 302 -8.59 9.07 -19.98
CA ALA A 302 -7.45 8.45 -20.66
C ALA A 302 -7.67 8.27 -22.17
N ALA A 303 -8.91 7.99 -22.60
CA ALA A 303 -9.23 7.79 -24.01
C ALA A 303 -9.16 9.11 -24.78
N GLY A 304 -9.71 10.18 -24.20
CA GLY A 304 -9.68 11.52 -24.77
C GLY A 304 -8.39 12.30 -24.49
N LYS A 305 -7.45 11.74 -23.72
CA LYS A 305 -6.23 12.43 -23.20
C LYS A 305 -6.56 13.84 -22.70
N LYS A 306 -7.54 13.93 -21.80
CA LYS A 306 -8.00 15.22 -21.26
C LYS A 306 -8.32 15.15 -19.77
N PHE A 307 -8.04 16.24 -19.08
CA PHE A 307 -8.57 16.51 -17.75
C PHE A 307 -9.84 17.34 -17.90
N ILE A 308 -10.96 16.82 -17.43
CA ILE A 308 -12.27 17.47 -17.49
C ILE A 308 -12.55 18.07 -16.12
N ARG A 309 -12.73 19.39 -16.04
CA ARG A 309 -13.09 20.04 -14.78
C ARG A 309 -14.49 19.62 -14.32
N LEU A 310 -14.62 19.30 -13.04
CA LEU A 310 -15.92 19.08 -12.42
C LEU A 310 -16.60 20.41 -12.07
N PRO A 311 -17.91 20.57 -12.34
CA PRO A 311 -18.66 21.73 -11.90
C PRO A 311 -18.72 21.79 -10.37
N GLU A 312 -18.68 23.00 -9.82
CA GLU A 312 -18.71 23.25 -8.38
C GLU A 312 -20.16 23.46 -7.92
N SER A 313 -20.67 22.57 -7.06
CA SER A 313 -22.00 22.72 -6.49
C SER A 313 -21.97 23.72 -5.34
N GLY A 314 -22.82 24.75 -5.38
CA GLY A 314 -22.86 25.78 -4.33
C GLY A 314 -21.75 26.83 -4.39
N GLY A 315 -21.13 27.04 -5.56
CA GLY A 315 -20.17 28.12 -5.80
C GLY A 315 -18.69 27.74 -5.61
N LYS A 316 -17.81 28.73 -5.78
CA LYS A 316 -16.35 28.53 -5.76
C LYS A 316 -15.88 27.98 -4.43
N LYS A 317 -15.09 26.91 -4.47
CA LYS A 317 -14.50 26.28 -3.28
C LYS A 317 -13.24 27.02 -2.84
N ARG A 318 -13.41 28.12 -2.09
CA ARG A 318 -12.32 29.00 -1.67
C ARG A 318 -11.66 28.53 -0.38
N PHE A 319 -10.39 28.83 -0.23
CA PHE A 319 -9.63 28.61 1.00
C PHE A 319 -8.72 29.79 1.30
N HIS A 320 -8.32 29.92 2.56
CA HIS A 320 -7.29 30.82 3.05
C HIS A 320 -6.35 30.03 3.97
N VAL A 321 -5.06 29.93 3.62
CA VAL A 321 -4.05 29.29 4.48
C VAL A 321 -3.24 30.35 5.21
N GLU A 322 -3.21 30.28 6.54
CA GLU A 322 -2.38 31.16 7.37
C GLU A 322 -0.90 31.04 6.98
N ALA A 323 -0.24 32.19 6.78
CA ALA A 323 1.21 32.25 6.72
C ALA A 323 1.78 31.98 8.12
N GLN A 324 2.64 30.98 8.24
CA GLN A 324 3.38 30.69 9.48
C GLN A 324 4.46 31.73 9.73
#